data_AF-A0A920BK88-F1
#
_entry.id   AF-A0A920BK88-F1
#
_cell.length_a   1.000
_cell.length_b   1.000
_cell.length_c   1.000
_cell.angle_alpha   90.00
_cell.angle_beta   90.00
_cell.angle_gamma   90.00
#
_symmetry.space_group_name_H-M   'P 1'
#
loop_
_entity.id
_entity.type
_entity.pdbx_description
1 polymer ?
#
loop_
_entity_poly.entity_id
_entity_poly.type
_entity_poly.pdbx_seq_one_letter_code
_entity_poly.pdbx_strand_id
1 'polypeptide(L)'
;MCRRSTDRKYNHGSYSYSYSYSYSYSYPTPTLLLLLLLLLPTPTPTPTPQSRTATIAFTGDILSHSPVFEAAKRYGDTTKDYNYLPMFSKVNELIQGADLAICHLETPISPDNKELSGYPIFNAPKELANDLASVGYNGCSTASNHSLTKDLRGVRNARELEAAGLKWAGMARNMQEKQIPTFYLVNEIVIAHLSYTYGLNGFRIPSKLPFSLMLYRQRQ
;
A
#
# COMPACT_ATOMS: atom_id res chain seq x y z
N MET A 1 71.96 11.21 9.38
CA MET A 1 73.16 10.52 9.90
C MET A 1 73.27 10.80 11.40
N CYS A 2 73.29 9.77 12.25
CA CYS A 2 73.29 9.92 13.71
C CYS A 2 74.62 9.42 14.28
N ARG A 3 75.39 10.25 14.99
CA ARG A 3 76.55 9.81 15.79
C ARG A 3 76.15 9.84 17.27
N ARG A 4 76.40 8.73 17.99
CA ARG A 4 76.30 8.64 19.45
C ARG A 4 77.70 8.70 20.07
N SER A 5 77.84 9.46 21.15
CA SER A 5 78.95 9.37 22.10
C SER A 5 78.33 9.11 23.48
N THR A 6 78.84 8.13 24.22
CA THR A 6 78.39 7.82 25.58
C THR A 6 79.59 7.75 26.51
N ASP A 7 79.58 8.53 27.57
CA ASP A 7 80.41 8.31 28.76
C ASP A 7 79.49 8.20 29.98
N ARG A 8 79.64 7.13 30.77
CA ARG A 8 78.93 6.89 32.03
C ARG A 8 79.93 6.96 33.19
N LYS A 9 79.61 7.75 34.21
CA LYS A 9 80.00 7.46 35.60
C LYS A 9 78.78 7.67 36.51
N TYR A 10 78.61 6.71 37.43
CA TYR A 10 77.48 6.55 38.34
C TYR A 10 77.60 7.48 39.57
N ASN A 11 76.50 8.12 39.97
CA ASN A 11 76.10 8.16 41.38
C ASN A 11 74.62 8.55 41.58
N HIS A 12 74.10 8.15 42.74
CA HIS A 12 72.70 8.17 43.20
C HIS A 12 71.97 9.51 43.07
N GLY A 13 70.77 9.48 42.48
CA GLY A 13 69.82 10.59 42.44
C GLY A 13 68.75 10.33 41.38
N SER A 14 67.50 10.70 41.64
CA SER A 14 66.36 10.53 40.73
C SER A 14 66.66 11.09 39.33
N TYR A 15 66.58 10.26 38.28
CA TYR A 15 66.73 10.71 36.90
C TYR A 15 65.36 10.85 36.24
N SER A 16 64.95 12.09 35.96
CA SER A 16 63.91 12.39 34.98
C SER A 16 64.54 12.41 33.58
N TYR A 17 64.00 11.60 32.67
CA TYR A 17 64.36 11.65 31.26
C TYR A 17 63.32 12.51 30.52
N SER A 18 63.74 13.64 29.97
CA SER A 18 62.95 14.39 29.00
C SER A 18 63.45 14.07 27.59
N TYR A 19 62.58 13.50 26.76
CA TYR A 19 62.81 13.35 25.33
C TYR A 19 62.09 14.49 24.61
N SER A 20 62.81 15.32 23.87
CA SER A 20 62.23 16.26 22.93
C SER A 20 62.40 15.71 21.51
N TYR A 21 61.28 15.38 20.86
CA TYR A 21 61.23 15.14 19.42
C TYR A 21 60.77 16.43 18.74
N SER A 22 61.59 16.98 17.86
CA SER A 22 61.16 18.02 16.92
C SER A 22 60.86 17.36 15.57
N TYR A 23 59.58 17.30 15.20
CA TYR A 23 59.17 17.01 13.83
C TYR A 23 59.06 18.33 13.07
N SER A 24 59.87 18.51 12.03
CA SER A 24 59.67 19.59 11.06
C SER A 24 58.75 19.08 9.96
N TYR A 25 57.47 19.45 10.01
CA TYR A 25 56.58 19.32 8.86
C TYR A 25 56.86 20.46 7.88
N SER A 26 57.31 20.12 6.68
CA SER A 26 57.38 21.06 5.57
C SER A 26 56.01 21.13 4.91
N TYR A 27 55.30 22.25 5.10
CA TYR A 27 54.06 22.47 4.38
C TYR A 27 54.35 22.59 2.87
N PRO A 28 53.55 21.94 2.01
CA PRO A 28 53.70 22.12 0.58
C PRO A 28 53.51 23.60 0.25
N THR A 29 54.29 24.10 -0.71
CA THR A 29 54.15 25.47 -1.18
C THR A 29 52.72 25.70 -1.69
N PRO A 30 52.17 26.92 -1.55
CA PRO A 30 50.81 27.23 -1.99
C PRO A 30 50.55 26.87 -3.46
N THR A 31 51.60 26.85 -4.29
CA THR A 31 51.56 26.44 -5.69
C THR A 31 51.27 24.95 -5.88
N LEU A 32 51.84 24.08 -5.04
CA LEU A 32 51.63 22.63 -5.13
C LEU A 32 50.23 22.24 -4.65
N LEU A 33 49.71 22.94 -3.64
CA LEU A 33 48.35 22.76 -3.13
C LEU A 33 47.30 23.16 -4.17
N LEU A 34 47.53 24.27 -4.89
CA LEU A 34 46.65 24.74 -5.95
C LEU A 34 46.64 23.80 -7.17
N LEU A 35 47.80 23.25 -7.53
CA LEU A 35 47.90 22.25 -8.60
C LEU A 35 47.15 20.96 -8.25
N LEU A 36 47.23 20.52 -6.99
CA LEU A 36 46.51 19.35 -6.48
C LEU A 36 44.99 19.56 -6.53
N LEU A 37 44.51 20.76 -6.20
CA LEU A 37 43.09 21.13 -6.25
C LEU A 37 42.52 21.13 -7.68
N LEU A 38 43.35 21.48 -8.68
CA LEU A 38 42.98 21.46 -10.11
C LEU A 38 42.96 20.04 -10.72
N LEU A 39 43.61 19.08 -10.06
CA LEU A 39 43.66 17.67 -10.46
C LEU A 39 42.57 16.81 -9.80
N LEU A 40 41.79 17.38 -8.87
CA LEU A 40 40.64 16.69 -8.29
C LEU A 40 39.53 16.59 -9.34
N PRO A 41 38.95 15.40 -9.58
CA PRO A 41 37.76 15.29 -10.40
C PRO A 41 36.65 16.14 -9.79
N THR A 42 36.00 16.96 -10.61
CA THR A 42 34.80 17.70 -10.19
C THR A 42 33.78 16.70 -9.66
N PRO A 43 33.22 16.90 -8.45
CA PRO A 43 32.18 16.02 -7.94
C PRO A 43 31.00 16.08 -8.92
N THR A 44 30.68 14.95 -9.54
CA THR A 44 29.47 14.81 -10.35
C THR A 44 28.29 15.18 -9.46
N PRO A 45 27.39 16.09 -9.88
CA PRO A 45 26.23 16.44 -9.05
C PRO A 45 25.42 15.18 -8.80
N THR A 46 25.24 14.82 -7.53
CA THR A 46 24.31 13.77 -7.14
C THR A 46 22.92 14.18 -7.63
N PRO A 47 22.25 13.40 -8.50
CA PRO A 47 20.93 13.76 -8.99
C PRO A 47 20.00 13.97 -7.80
N THR A 48 19.35 15.12 -7.75
CA THR A 48 18.35 15.42 -6.72
C THR A 48 17.22 14.39 -6.86
N PRO A 49 16.78 13.73 -5.76
CA PRO A 49 15.67 12.80 -5.84
C PRO A 49 14.46 13.49 -6.44
N GLN A 50 13.95 12.98 -7.57
CA GLN A 50 12.74 13.51 -8.18
C GLN A 50 11.56 13.21 -7.25
N SER A 51 10.82 14.25 -6.86
CA SER A 51 9.60 14.07 -6.07
C SER A 51 8.59 13.25 -6.87
N ARG A 52 8.01 12.23 -6.25
CA ARG A 52 6.91 11.42 -6.80
C ARG A 52 5.61 11.86 -6.16
N THR A 53 4.54 11.90 -6.93
CA THR A 53 3.21 12.27 -6.44
C THR A 53 2.17 11.35 -7.04
N ALA A 54 1.17 11.00 -6.23
CA ALA A 54 -0.01 10.27 -6.66
C ALA A 54 -1.24 10.84 -5.95
N THR A 55 -2.34 10.94 -6.67
CA THR A 55 -3.67 11.26 -6.18
C THR A 55 -4.44 9.98 -5.95
N ILE A 56 -5.13 9.89 -4.81
CA ILE A 56 -5.88 8.69 -4.44
C ILE A 56 -7.31 9.08 -4.10
N ALA A 57 -8.29 8.43 -4.73
CA ALA A 57 -9.70 8.56 -4.40
C ALA A 57 -10.14 7.32 -3.59
N PHE A 58 -10.68 7.55 -2.40
CA PHE A 58 -11.40 6.52 -1.64
C PHE A 58 -12.87 6.92 -1.55
N THR A 59 -13.76 6.04 -1.98
CA THR A 59 -15.20 6.26 -1.84
C THR A 59 -15.77 5.41 -0.73
N GLY A 60 -16.91 5.86 -0.19
CA GLY A 60 -17.67 5.11 0.81
C GLY A 60 -18.40 3.90 0.21
N ASP A 61 -19.42 3.48 0.95
CA ASP A 61 -20.08 2.20 0.74
C ASP A 61 -20.78 2.10 -0.62
N ILE A 62 -20.30 1.16 -1.42
CA ILE A 62 -21.04 0.56 -2.52
C ILE A 62 -21.95 -0.50 -1.90
N LEU A 63 -23.09 -0.02 -1.40
CA LEU A 63 -24.12 -0.82 -0.75
C LEU A 63 -25.30 -0.96 -1.71
N SER A 64 -25.37 -2.09 -2.42
CA SER A 64 -26.44 -2.34 -3.39
C SER A 64 -27.70 -2.89 -2.69
N HIS A 65 -28.45 -2.02 -2.04
CA HIS A 65 -29.78 -2.33 -1.50
C HIS A 65 -30.81 -2.59 -2.62
N SER A 66 -31.96 -3.19 -2.29
CA SER A 66 -33.06 -3.42 -3.24
C SER A 66 -33.39 -2.21 -4.13
N PRO A 67 -33.66 -0.99 -3.60
CA PRO A 67 -33.93 0.15 -4.47
C PRO A 67 -32.78 0.49 -5.43
N VAL A 68 -31.53 0.20 -5.05
CA VAL A 68 -30.34 0.44 -5.88
C VAL A 68 -30.27 -0.58 -7.01
N PHE A 69 -30.33 -1.88 -6.74
CA PHE A 69 -30.30 -2.85 -7.84
C PHE A 69 -31.57 -2.82 -8.70
N GLU A 70 -32.72 -2.41 -8.16
CA GLU A 70 -33.92 -2.15 -8.97
C GLU A 70 -33.74 -0.94 -9.87
N ALA A 71 -33.02 0.09 -9.44
CA ALA A 71 -32.63 1.18 -10.32
C ALA A 71 -31.64 0.71 -11.40
N ALA A 72 -30.68 -0.15 -11.05
CA ALA A 72 -29.75 -0.71 -12.01
C ALA A 72 -30.47 -1.57 -13.05
N LYS A 73 -31.48 -2.33 -12.63
CA LYS A 73 -32.36 -3.10 -13.51
C LYS A 73 -33.09 -2.22 -14.52
N ARG A 74 -33.60 -1.05 -14.08
CA ARG A 74 -34.27 -0.08 -14.97
C ARG A 74 -33.33 0.56 -15.98
N TYR A 75 -32.04 0.68 -15.65
CA TYR A 75 -31.01 1.15 -16.58
C TYR A 75 -30.41 0.05 -17.46
N GLY A 76 -30.74 -1.21 -17.16
CA GLY A 76 -30.33 -2.37 -17.94
C GLY A 76 -31.10 -2.50 -19.25
N ASP A 77 -30.61 -3.38 -20.11
CA ASP A 77 -31.19 -3.70 -21.40
C ASP A 77 -30.94 -5.18 -21.77
N THR A 78 -31.19 -5.56 -23.03
CA THR A 78 -31.00 -6.93 -23.52
C THR A 78 -29.55 -7.41 -23.50
N THR A 79 -28.59 -6.50 -23.42
CA THR A 79 -27.14 -6.79 -23.42
C THR A 79 -26.54 -6.83 -22.02
N LYS A 80 -27.12 -6.06 -21.08
CA LYS A 80 -26.70 -6.01 -19.68
C LYS A 80 -27.92 -5.87 -18.77
N ASP A 81 -28.19 -6.90 -17.99
CA ASP A 81 -29.44 -6.99 -17.20
C ASP A 81 -29.54 -5.96 -16.06
N TYR A 82 -28.40 -5.60 -15.47
CA TYR A 82 -28.29 -4.57 -14.44
C TYR A 82 -27.18 -3.59 -14.83
N ASN A 83 -27.48 -2.30 -14.86
CA ASN A 83 -26.53 -1.26 -15.24
C ASN A 83 -26.43 -0.17 -14.16
N TYR A 84 -25.30 -0.13 -13.47
CA TYR A 84 -25.01 0.84 -12.42
C TYR A 84 -24.38 2.13 -12.94
N LEU A 85 -23.83 2.14 -14.15
CA LEU A 85 -23.05 3.26 -14.69
C LEU A 85 -23.79 4.62 -14.63
N PRO A 86 -25.09 4.72 -14.96
CA PRO A 86 -25.79 6.01 -14.88
C PRO A 86 -25.78 6.64 -13.48
N MET A 87 -25.70 5.82 -12.42
CA MET A 87 -25.69 6.28 -11.03
C MET A 87 -24.38 6.97 -10.65
N PHE A 88 -23.28 6.66 -11.35
CA PHE A 88 -21.97 7.26 -11.10
C PHE A 88 -21.72 8.53 -11.90
N SER A 89 -22.63 8.92 -12.80
CA SER A 89 -22.45 10.04 -13.74
C SER A 89 -21.92 11.34 -13.12
N LYS A 90 -22.32 11.68 -11.89
CA LYS A 90 -21.91 12.90 -11.19
C LYS A 90 -20.56 12.83 -10.48
N VAL A 91 -20.01 11.64 -10.29
CA VAL A 91 -18.76 11.41 -9.53
C VAL A 91 -17.68 10.72 -10.38
N ASN A 92 -18.03 10.26 -11.57
CA ASN A 92 -17.16 9.50 -12.46
C ASN A 92 -15.87 10.26 -12.79
N GLU A 93 -15.94 11.57 -13.04
CA GLU A 93 -14.74 12.39 -13.31
C GLU A 93 -13.77 12.42 -12.13
N LEU A 94 -14.26 12.44 -10.89
CA LEU A 94 -13.42 12.41 -9.70
C LEU A 94 -12.75 11.04 -9.51
N ILE A 95 -13.46 9.97 -9.87
CA ILE A 95 -12.95 8.60 -9.77
C ILE A 95 -11.88 8.36 -10.83
N GLN A 96 -12.16 8.71 -12.09
CA GLN A 96 -11.23 8.52 -13.21
C GLN A 96 -10.03 9.48 -13.18
N GLY A 97 -10.18 10.65 -12.55
CA GLY A 97 -9.12 11.63 -12.44
C GLY A 97 -8.03 11.28 -11.42
N ALA A 98 -8.25 10.28 -10.56
CA ALA A 98 -7.26 9.84 -9.58
C ALA A 98 -6.27 8.83 -10.19
N ASP A 99 -5.01 8.88 -9.76
CA ASP A 99 -4.02 7.86 -10.15
C ASP A 99 -4.35 6.48 -9.54
N LEU A 100 -5.10 6.46 -8.44
CA LEU A 100 -5.62 5.27 -7.79
C LEU A 100 -7.02 5.52 -7.21
N ALA A 101 -8.02 4.80 -7.66
CA ALA A 101 -9.37 4.83 -7.10
C ALA A 101 -9.72 3.51 -6.40
N ILE A 102 -10.17 3.60 -5.16
CA ILE A 102 -10.55 2.46 -4.33
C ILE A 102 -11.98 2.66 -3.79
N CYS A 103 -12.85 1.68 -4.03
CA CYS A 103 -14.21 1.66 -3.50
C CYS A 103 -14.28 0.96 -2.13
N HIS A 104 -15.38 1.13 -1.37
CA HIS A 104 -15.74 0.20 -0.30
C HIS A 104 -16.91 -0.68 -0.74
N LEU A 105 -16.65 -1.92 -1.12
CA LEU A 105 -17.70 -2.88 -1.46
C LEU A 105 -18.22 -3.54 -0.17
N GLU A 106 -19.30 -2.98 0.36
CA GLU A 106 -19.91 -3.44 1.61
C GLU A 106 -20.70 -4.75 1.42
N THR A 107 -21.45 -4.86 0.32
CA THR A 107 -22.38 -5.96 0.09
C THR A 107 -21.79 -7.04 -0.81
N PRO A 108 -22.12 -8.33 -0.57
CA PRO A 108 -21.67 -9.39 -1.45
C PRO A 108 -22.32 -9.36 -2.82
N ILE A 109 -21.63 -9.95 -3.80
CA ILE A 109 -22.03 -10.02 -5.20
C ILE A 109 -22.43 -11.46 -5.52
N SER A 110 -23.60 -11.61 -6.14
CA SER A 110 -24.13 -12.87 -6.65
C SER A 110 -23.37 -13.25 -7.93
N PRO A 111 -22.90 -14.49 -8.08
CA PRO A 111 -22.20 -14.92 -9.29
C PRO A 111 -23.13 -15.14 -10.50
N ASP A 112 -24.43 -15.36 -10.24
CA ASP A 112 -25.38 -15.81 -11.27
C ASP A 112 -26.72 -15.04 -11.24
N ASN A 113 -26.76 -13.91 -10.54
CA ASN A 113 -27.96 -13.09 -10.31
C ASN A 113 -29.13 -13.86 -9.67
N LYS A 114 -28.87 -14.99 -9.00
CA LYS A 114 -29.88 -15.69 -8.20
C LYS A 114 -29.87 -15.18 -6.76
N GLU A 115 -31.04 -15.29 -6.13
CA GLU A 115 -31.29 -14.87 -4.75
C GLU A 115 -30.80 -13.45 -4.45
N LEU A 116 -31.04 -12.52 -5.38
CA LEU A 116 -30.76 -11.09 -5.14
C LEU A 116 -31.58 -10.62 -3.94
N SER A 117 -30.94 -9.86 -3.06
CA SER A 117 -31.59 -9.43 -1.82
C SER A 117 -30.93 -8.17 -1.26
N GLY A 118 -31.76 -7.33 -0.63
CA GLY A 118 -31.31 -6.17 0.13
C GLY A 118 -31.24 -6.47 1.63
N TYR A 119 -31.42 -5.45 2.46
CA TYR A 119 -31.37 -5.61 3.92
C TYR A 119 -32.35 -6.67 4.44
N PRO A 120 -31.97 -7.47 5.46
CA PRO A 120 -30.69 -7.46 6.18
C PRO A 120 -29.61 -8.38 5.59
N ILE A 121 -29.97 -9.21 4.60
CA ILE A 121 -29.09 -10.21 4.01
C ILE A 121 -28.84 -9.84 2.55
N PHE A 122 -27.75 -9.15 2.29
CA PHE A 122 -27.48 -8.59 0.97
C PHE A 122 -26.96 -9.64 -0.02
N ASN A 123 -27.27 -9.44 -1.30
CA ASN A 123 -26.70 -10.17 -2.43
C ASN A 123 -26.94 -9.35 -3.71
N ALA A 124 -25.92 -8.63 -4.16
CA ALA A 124 -25.98 -7.70 -5.29
C ALA A 124 -25.86 -8.41 -6.65
N PRO A 125 -26.41 -7.85 -7.74
CA PRO A 125 -26.15 -8.30 -9.10
C PRO A 125 -24.66 -8.37 -9.47
N LYS A 126 -24.29 -9.36 -10.28
CA LYS A 126 -22.92 -9.60 -10.75
C LYS A 126 -22.35 -8.43 -11.57
N GLU A 127 -23.21 -7.73 -12.31
CA GLU A 127 -22.84 -6.62 -13.18
C GLU A 127 -22.19 -5.48 -12.40
N LEU A 128 -22.46 -5.36 -11.10
CA LEU A 128 -21.86 -4.35 -10.23
C LEU A 128 -20.34 -4.35 -10.30
N ALA A 129 -19.68 -5.53 -10.28
CA ALA A 129 -18.22 -5.59 -10.31
C ALA A 129 -17.64 -5.00 -11.61
N ASN A 130 -18.21 -5.38 -12.76
CA ASN A 130 -17.78 -4.88 -14.07
C ASN A 130 -18.07 -3.38 -14.24
N ASP A 131 -19.18 -2.91 -13.69
CA ASP A 131 -19.54 -1.49 -13.74
C ASP A 131 -18.62 -0.65 -12.85
N LEU A 132 -18.20 -1.15 -11.68
CA LEU A 132 -17.18 -0.49 -10.84
C LEU A 132 -15.84 -0.37 -11.58
N ALA A 133 -15.40 -1.44 -12.27
CA ALA A 133 -14.20 -1.37 -13.10
C ALA A 133 -14.36 -0.34 -14.23
N SER A 134 -15.52 -0.31 -14.89
CA SER A 134 -15.82 0.63 -16.00
C SER A 134 -15.89 2.09 -15.54
N VAL A 135 -16.31 2.34 -14.29
CA VAL A 135 -16.29 3.68 -13.68
C VAL A 135 -14.86 4.16 -13.43
N GLY A 136 -13.89 3.24 -13.31
CA GLY A 136 -12.47 3.57 -13.15
C GLY A 136 -11.87 3.19 -11.80
N TYR A 137 -12.57 2.42 -10.97
CA TYR A 137 -11.95 1.88 -9.75
C TYR A 137 -10.85 0.87 -10.11
N ASN A 138 -9.75 0.89 -9.36
CA ASN A 138 -8.68 -0.11 -9.48
C ASN A 138 -8.87 -1.28 -8.50
N GLY A 139 -9.68 -1.07 -7.46
CA GLY A 139 -10.01 -2.12 -6.51
C GLY A 139 -10.95 -1.65 -5.41
N CYS A 140 -11.26 -2.54 -4.48
CA CYS A 140 -12.19 -2.25 -3.39
C CYS A 140 -11.71 -2.79 -2.05
N SER A 141 -12.08 -2.09 -0.98
CA SER A 141 -12.09 -2.67 0.37
C SER A 141 -13.34 -3.50 0.51
N THR A 142 -13.25 -4.65 1.18
CA THR A 142 -14.35 -5.62 1.27
C THR A 142 -14.59 -6.10 2.68
N ALA A 143 -13.81 -5.67 3.68
CA ALA A 143 -14.10 -5.97 5.09
C ALA A 143 -15.08 -4.94 5.66
N SER A 144 -16.28 -5.42 5.93
CA SER A 144 -17.46 -4.69 6.40
C SER A 144 -18.29 -5.59 7.32
N ASN A 145 -19.22 -4.99 8.05
CA ASN A 145 -20.28 -5.70 8.75
C ASN A 145 -21.16 -6.59 7.84
N HIS A 146 -21.20 -6.36 6.54
CA HIS A 146 -21.95 -7.18 5.59
C HIS A 146 -21.14 -8.20 4.80
N SER A 147 -19.81 -8.29 5.00
CA SER A 147 -18.93 -9.18 4.23
C SER A 147 -19.32 -10.66 4.27
N LEU A 148 -19.93 -11.13 5.36
CA LEU A 148 -20.33 -12.53 5.54
C LEU A 148 -21.86 -12.71 5.55
N THR A 149 -22.61 -11.72 5.07
CA THR A 149 -24.01 -11.97 4.72
C THR A 149 -24.03 -13.01 3.59
N LYS A 150 -24.97 -13.97 3.67
CA LYS A 150 -24.96 -15.17 2.82
C LYS A 150 -23.68 -16.03 2.95
N ASP A 151 -23.13 -16.07 4.17
CA ASP A 151 -22.20 -17.09 4.65
C ASP A 151 -20.93 -17.23 3.79
N LEU A 152 -20.81 -18.30 3.01
CA LEU A 152 -19.63 -18.58 2.19
C LEU A 152 -19.57 -17.79 0.89
N ARG A 153 -20.68 -17.12 0.52
CA ARG A 153 -20.73 -16.31 -0.71
C ARG A 153 -19.93 -15.02 -0.61
N GLY A 154 -19.70 -14.49 0.58
CA GLY A 154 -18.83 -13.32 0.75
C GLY A 154 -17.42 -13.52 0.19
N VAL A 155 -16.81 -14.70 0.38
CA VAL A 155 -15.48 -15.03 -0.19
C VAL A 155 -15.54 -15.09 -1.74
N ARG A 156 -16.73 -15.24 -2.32
CA ARG A 156 -16.92 -15.18 -3.77
C ARG A 156 -16.83 -13.76 -4.32
N ASN A 157 -17.03 -12.72 -3.51
CA ASN A 157 -16.79 -11.33 -3.94
C ASN A 157 -15.38 -11.17 -4.51
N ALA A 158 -14.39 -11.80 -3.89
CA ALA A 158 -13.02 -11.81 -4.38
C ALA A 158 -12.92 -12.35 -5.82
N ARG A 159 -13.73 -13.35 -6.18
CA ARG A 159 -13.76 -13.91 -7.55
C ARG A 159 -14.46 -12.99 -8.53
N GLU A 160 -15.56 -12.34 -8.14
CA GLU A 160 -16.27 -11.40 -9.00
C GLU A 160 -15.41 -10.15 -9.26
N LEU A 161 -14.71 -9.65 -8.23
CA LEU A 161 -13.74 -8.56 -8.36
C LEU A 161 -12.54 -8.97 -9.22
N GLU A 162 -11.96 -10.15 -9.00
CA GLU A 162 -10.88 -10.68 -9.83
C GLU A 162 -11.30 -10.80 -11.31
N ALA A 163 -12.50 -11.32 -11.57
CA ALA A 163 -13.05 -11.44 -12.92
C ALA A 163 -13.26 -10.09 -13.61
N ALA A 164 -13.60 -9.04 -12.83
CA ALA A 164 -13.73 -7.67 -13.32
C ALA A 164 -12.38 -6.93 -13.43
N GLY A 165 -11.25 -7.55 -13.04
CA GLY A 165 -9.93 -6.93 -13.03
C GLY A 165 -9.69 -5.98 -11.85
N LEU A 166 -10.54 -6.04 -10.82
CA LEU A 166 -10.43 -5.24 -9.60
C LEU A 166 -9.61 -5.98 -8.54
N LYS A 167 -8.65 -5.28 -7.94
CA LYS A 167 -7.98 -5.76 -6.72
C LYS A 167 -8.90 -5.63 -5.50
N TRP A 168 -8.63 -6.35 -4.42
CA TRP A 168 -9.43 -6.22 -3.20
C TRP A 168 -8.62 -6.41 -1.91
N ALA A 169 -8.98 -5.67 -0.86
CA ALA A 169 -8.44 -5.89 0.48
C ALA A 169 -9.57 -6.20 1.47
N GLY A 170 -9.33 -7.11 2.40
CA GLY A 170 -10.20 -7.37 3.55
C GLY A 170 -10.81 -8.77 3.57
N MET A 171 -11.21 -9.31 2.43
CA MET A 171 -11.60 -10.72 2.29
C MET A 171 -10.50 -11.54 1.65
N ALA A 172 -10.38 -12.81 2.06
CA ALA A 172 -9.36 -13.71 1.55
C ALA A 172 -9.91 -15.10 1.25
N ARG A 173 -9.41 -15.72 0.18
CA ARG A 173 -9.78 -17.06 -0.29
C ARG A 173 -8.93 -18.15 0.36
N ASN A 174 -7.80 -17.77 0.95
CA ASN A 174 -6.86 -18.65 1.63
C ASN A 174 -6.04 -17.88 2.68
N MET A 175 -5.22 -18.60 3.45
CA MET A 175 -4.35 -18.00 4.49
C MET A 175 -3.28 -17.07 3.92
N GLN A 176 -2.77 -17.32 2.72
CA GLN A 176 -1.73 -16.50 2.11
C GLN A 176 -2.26 -15.11 1.75
N GLU A 177 -3.43 -15.06 1.10
CA GLU A 177 -4.15 -13.80 0.84
C GLU A 177 -4.50 -13.06 2.13
N LYS A 178 -4.70 -13.78 3.24
CA LYS A 178 -4.92 -13.13 4.54
C LYS A 178 -3.67 -12.46 5.13
N GLN A 179 -2.48 -12.93 4.78
CA GLN A 179 -1.24 -12.44 5.39
C GLN A 179 -0.57 -11.34 4.59
N ILE A 180 -0.90 -11.21 3.31
CA ILE A 180 -0.25 -10.30 2.38
C ILE A 180 -1.21 -9.15 2.07
N PRO A 181 -0.85 -7.89 2.36
CA PRO A 181 -1.64 -6.73 1.95
C PRO A 181 -1.82 -6.69 0.43
N THR A 182 -2.89 -6.06 -0.03
CA THR A 182 -3.00 -5.76 -1.45
C THR A 182 -2.12 -4.58 -1.79
N PHE A 183 -1.28 -4.72 -2.80
CA PHE A 183 -0.37 -3.65 -3.24
C PHE A 183 -0.78 -3.07 -4.58
N TYR A 184 -0.66 -1.75 -4.70
CA TYR A 184 -0.75 -1.00 -5.94
C TYR A 184 0.60 -0.33 -6.21
N LEU A 185 1.00 -0.26 -7.48
CA LEU A 185 2.17 0.51 -7.92
C LEU A 185 1.66 1.64 -8.78
N VAL A 186 1.82 2.87 -8.33
CA VAL A 186 1.23 4.07 -8.94
C VAL A 186 2.29 5.16 -8.93
N ASN A 187 2.67 5.68 -10.10
CA ASN A 187 3.73 6.70 -10.22
C ASN A 187 5.01 6.30 -9.45
N GLU A 188 5.39 5.02 -9.56
CA GLU A 188 6.53 4.41 -8.86
C GLU A 188 6.43 4.40 -7.31
N ILE A 189 5.24 4.66 -6.77
CA ILE A 189 4.92 4.59 -5.34
C ILE A 189 4.18 3.27 -5.09
N VAL A 190 4.70 2.48 -4.14
CA VAL A 190 4.03 1.25 -3.68
C VAL A 190 3.05 1.60 -2.57
N ILE A 191 1.77 1.34 -2.80
CA ILE A 191 0.68 1.62 -1.86
C ILE A 191 0.13 0.28 -1.34
N ALA A 192 0.20 0.07 -0.02
CA ALA A 192 -0.43 -1.06 0.64
C ALA A 192 -1.86 -0.72 1.07
N HIS A 193 -2.83 -1.52 0.65
CA HIS A 193 -4.23 -1.40 1.01
C HIS A 193 -4.61 -2.50 2.00
N LEU A 194 -5.03 -2.08 3.18
CA LEU A 194 -5.52 -2.95 4.25
C LEU A 194 -6.96 -2.55 4.58
N SER A 195 -7.82 -3.55 4.78
CA SER A 195 -9.23 -3.35 5.12
C SER A 195 -9.59 -4.30 6.24
N TYR A 196 -10.20 -3.76 7.30
CA TYR A 196 -10.62 -4.50 8.49
C TYR A 196 -12.03 -4.06 8.90
N THR A 197 -12.81 -4.98 9.44
CA THR A 197 -14.09 -4.65 10.10
C THR A 197 -14.04 -4.98 11.58
N TYR A 198 -14.76 -4.21 12.40
CA TYR A 198 -14.89 -4.47 13.84
C TYR A 198 -15.93 -5.56 14.16
N GLY A 199 -16.89 -5.79 13.26
CA GLY A 199 -18.05 -6.63 13.54
C GLY A 199 -18.76 -7.10 12.27
N LEU A 200 -19.76 -7.98 12.43
CA LEU A 200 -20.46 -8.65 11.34
C LEU A 200 -21.98 -8.70 11.53
N ASN A 201 -22.57 -7.73 12.23
CA ASN A 201 -24.02 -7.67 12.47
C ASN A 201 -24.62 -9.00 13.01
N GLY A 202 -23.92 -9.63 13.98
CA GLY A 202 -24.33 -10.89 14.60
C GLY A 202 -23.85 -12.16 13.88
N PHE A 203 -23.34 -12.05 12.65
CA PHE A 203 -22.68 -13.17 11.97
C PHE A 203 -21.31 -13.47 12.61
N ARG A 204 -20.81 -14.68 12.37
CA ARG A 204 -19.48 -15.12 12.83
C ARG A 204 -18.68 -15.62 11.64
N ILE A 205 -17.37 -15.43 11.69
CA ILE A 205 -16.47 -16.11 10.76
C ILE A 205 -16.66 -17.62 10.95
N PRO A 206 -16.97 -18.38 9.88
CA PRO A 206 -17.06 -19.82 9.96
C PRO A 206 -15.75 -20.43 10.45
N SER A 207 -15.81 -21.33 11.43
CA SER A 207 -14.60 -21.97 12.01
C SER A 207 -13.75 -22.72 10.96
N LYS A 208 -14.38 -23.19 9.88
CA LYS A 208 -13.72 -23.86 8.75
C LYS A 208 -12.97 -22.89 7.83
N LEU A 209 -13.26 -21.59 7.88
CA LEU A 209 -12.64 -20.56 7.04
C LEU A 209 -12.19 -19.36 7.90
N PRO A 210 -11.29 -19.56 8.87
CA PRO A 210 -10.81 -18.50 9.75
C PRO A 210 -10.06 -17.39 8.99
N PHE A 211 -9.68 -17.66 7.74
CA PHE A 211 -9.03 -16.70 6.87
C PHE A 211 -9.97 -15.77 6.10
N SER A 212 -11.26 -16.09 6.02
CA SER A 212 -12.20 -15.45 5.08
C SER A 212 -12.31 -13.93 5.20
N LEU A 213 -11.96 -13.38 6.36
CA LEU A 213 -12.09 -11.96 6.64
C LEU A 213 -11.01 -11.44 7.60
N MET A 214 -10.63 -10.19 7.40
CA MET A 214 -9.83 -9.39 8.31
C MET A 214 -10.72 -8.73 9.37
N LEU A 215 -10.69 -9.26 10.59
CA LEU A 215 -11.34 -8.63 11.74
C LEU A 215 -10.34 -7.78 12.50
N TYR A 216 -10.72 -6.54 12.80
CA TYR A 216 -10.02 -5.74 13.80
C TYR A 216 -10.36 -6.29 15.18
N ARG A 217 -9.38 -6.89 15.84
CA ARG A 217 -9.52 -7.39 17.20
C ARG A 217 -8.92 -6.36 18.14
N GLN A 218 -9.75 -5.58 18.84
CA GLN A 218 -9.25 -4.85 20.01
C GLN A 218 -8.76 -5.92 21.00
N ARG A 219 -7.51 -5.79 21.46
CA ARG A 219 -7.06 -6.54 22.63
C ARG A 219 -7.95 -6.10 23.78
N GLN A 220 -8.83 -6.99 24.24
CA GLN A 220 -9.42 -6.88 25.57
C GLN A 220 -8.47 -7.51 26.58
#